data_AF-A0A2A2SJ11-F1
#
_entry.id   AF-A0A2A2SJ11-F1
#
_cell.length_a   1.000
_cell.length_b   1.000
_cell.length_c   1.000
_cell.angle_alpha   90.00
_cell.angle_beta   90.00
_cell.angle_gamma   90.00
#
_symmetry.space_group_name_H-M   'P 1'
#
loop_
_entity.id
_entity.type
_entity.pdbx_description
1 polymer ?
#
loop_
_entity_poly.entity_id
_entity_poly.type
_entity_poly.pdbx_seq_one_letter_code
_entity_poly.pdbx_strand_id
1 'polypeptide(L)'
;MDRVANAGELVQLGELDGLQLWKDGLGAIKGELPIIDPKPSASHLWVVRTDDVVHASENTPFGASLESKVIKHSNLTGGANAHCGGELLFLCDNVIALTGSSGRYGPNSAAEMTAVARAFRASGYGVWSYGFSEETMTAYRFGDKDPEWVG
;
A
#
# COMPACT_ATOMS: atom_id res chain seq x y z
N MET A 1 -1.86 -19.11 -5.66
CA MET A 1 -0.51 -18.76 -5.13
C MET A 1 0.20 -18.01 -6.21
N ASP A 2 0.26 -16.67 -6.10
CA ASP A 2 1.05 -15.90 -7.05
C ASP A 2 2.53 -16.21 -6.81
N ARG A 3 3.24 -16.53 -7.89
CA ARG A 3 4.57 -17.16 -7.85
C ARG A 3 5.62 -16.07 -7.70
N VAL A 4 6.52 -16.25 -6.73
CA VAL A 4 7.80 -15.53 -6.68
C VAL A 4 8.46 -15.68 -8.05
N ALA A 5 8.57 -14.57 -8.80
CA ALA A 5 9.00 -14.62 -10.19
C ALA A 5 10.51 -14.82 -10.31
N ASN A 6 11.27 -14.26 -9.36
CA ASN A 6 12.72 -14.42 -9.23
C ASN A 6 13.15 -14.31 -7.77
N ALA A 7 14.38 -14.75 -7.46
CA ALA A 7 14.91 -14.75 -6.10
C ALA A 7 15.01 -13.33 -5.49
N GLY A 8 15.15 -12.30 -6.34
CA GLY A 8 15.20 -10.90 -5.93
C GLY A 8 13.93 -10.42 -5.21
N GLU A 9 12.77 -11.03 -5.48
CA GLU A 9 11.52 -10.67 -4.79
C GLU A 9 11.50 -11.08 -3.31
N LEU A 10 12.43 -11.94 -2.88
CA LEU A 10 12.56 -12.39 -1.49
C LEU A 10 13.71 -11.70 -0.74
N VAL A 11 14.53 -10.89 -1.43
CA VAL A 11 15.56 -10.08 -0.77
C VAL A 11 14.84 -9.01 0.05
N GLN A 12 14.98 -9.07 1.37
CA GLN A 12 14.29 -8.15 2.26
C GLN A 12 14.86 -6.74 2.16
N LEU A 13 13.97 -5.76 2.02
CA LEU A 13 14.29 -4.34 2.09
C LEU A 13 14.57 -3.96 3.55
N GLY A 14 15.74 -3.39 3.82
CA GLY A 14 16.08 -2.87 5.15
C GLY A 14 15.72 -1.40 5.34
N GLU A 15 15.83 -0.90 6.57
CA GLU A 15 15.59 0.53 6.87
C GLU A 15 16.56 1.46 6.12
N LEU A 16 17.84 1.06 6.02
CA LEU A 16 18.86 1.79 5.25
C LEU A 16 18.53 1.86 3.75
N ASP A 17 17.70 0.94 3.26
CA ASP A 17 17.25 0.86 1.88
C ASP A 17 15.90 1.57 1.66
N GLY A 18 15.35 2.21 2.70
CA GLY A 18 14.12 2.99 2.62
C GLY A 18 12.85 2.25 3.09
N LEU A 19 12.98 1.10 3.76
CA LEU A 19 11.87 0.53 4.52
C LEU A 19 11.53 1.45 5.70
N GLN A 20 10.26 1.80 5.86
CA GLN A 20 9.79 2.65 6.93
C GLN A 20 8.70 1.95 7.74
N LEU A 21 8.80 2.02 9.06
CA LEU A 21 7.69 1.72 9.95
C LEU A 21 6.62 2.80 9.80
N TRP A 22 5.36 2.39 9.73
CA TRP A 22 4.23 3.29 9.78
C TRP A 22 4.24 4.07 11.10
N LYS A 23 3.94 5.37 11.02
CA LYS A 23 3.88 6.26 12.16
C LYS A 23 2.50 6.86 12.23
N ASP A 24 1.97 7.05 13.43
CA ASP A 24 0.66 7.67 13.62
C ASP A 24 0.65 9.12 13.13
N GLY A 25 -0.45 9.49 12.48
CA GLY A 25 -0.71 10.83 11.98
C GLY A 25 -1.26 11.77 13.05
N LEU A 26 -1.30 13.06 12.73
CA LEU A 26 -1.71 14.12 13.66
C LEU A 26 -3.24 14.32 13.75
N GLY A 27 -4.02 13.47 13.08
CA GLY A 27 -5.43 13.69 12.84
C GLY A 27 -5.64 14.56 11.61
N ALA A 28 -6.53 14.11 10.71
CA ALA A 28 -6.96 14.89 9.56
C ALA A 28 -8.47 15.06 9.50
N ILE A 29 -8.86 16.18 8.90
CA ILE A 29 -10.23 16.51 8.52
C ILE A 29 -10.40 16.19 7.04
N LYS A 30 -11.60 15.76 6.65
CA LYS A 30 -11.93 15.52 5.24
C LYS A 30 -11.70 16.77 4.40
N GLY A 31 -10.92 16.61 3.33
CA GLY A 31 -10.71 17.63 2.29
C GLY A 31 -11.55 17.37 1.04
N GLU A 32 -11.18 18.07 -0.03
CA GLU A 32 -11.74 17.84 -1.38
C GLU A 32 -11.27 16.50 -1.96
N LEU A 33 -12.04 15.97 -2.91
CA LEU A 33 -11.66 14.77 -3.65
C LEU A 33 -10.33 15.02 -4.38
N PRO A 34 -9.30 14.18 -4.16
CA PRO A 34 -8.00 14.41 -4.77
C PRO A 34 -7.99 14.01 -6.24
N ILE A 35 -7.25 14.76 -7.04
CA ILE A 35 -6.92 14.38 -8.42
C ILE A 35 -5.64 13.55 -8.36
N ILE A 36 -5.75 12.25 -8.69
CA ILE A 36 -4.65 11.30 -8.62
C ILE A 36 -4.37 10.74 -10.01
N ASP A 37 -3.10 10.76 -10.43
CA ASP A 37 -2.66 10.11 -11.67
C ASP A 37 -2.92 8.59 -11.56
N PRO A 38 -3.52 7.94 -12.58
CA PRO A 38 -3.67 6.47 -12.61
C PRO A 38 -2.38 5.69 -12.38
N LYS A 39 -1.22 6.28 -12.70
CA LYS A 39 0.10 5.72 -12.43
C LYS A 39 0.97 6.74 -11.70
N PRO A 40 0.71 6.95 -10.41
CA PRO A 40 1.37 8.00 -9.65
C PRO A 40 2.85 7.67 -9.48
N SER A 41 3.72 8.63 -9.79
CA SER A 41 5.17 8.40 -9.73
C SER A 41 5.71 8.34 -8.30
N ALA A 42 4.98 8.83 -7.30
CA ALA A 42 5.40 8.87 -5.90
C ALA A 42 4.71 7.81 -5.02
N SER A 43 4.25 6.70 -5.61
CA SER A 43 3.62 5.62 -4.85
C SER A 43 4.58 4.95 -3.87
N HIS A 44 4.00 4.52 -2.77
CA HIS A 44 4.62 3.61 -1.83
C HIS A 44 3.89 2.28 -1.86
N LEU A 45 4.63 1.18 -1.73
CA LEU A 45 4.04 -0.09 -1.31
C LEU A 45 3.86 -0.05 0.20
N TRP A 46 2.76 -0.62 0.71
CA TRP A 46 2.54 -0.84 2.13
C TRP A 46 2.13 -2.28 2.41
N VAL A 47 2.45 -2.76 3.61
CA VAL A 47 2.10 -4.10 4.10
C VAL A 47 1.82 -4.05 5.60
N VAL A 48 0.71 -4.67 6.03
CA VAL A 48 0.42 -4.98 7.42
C VAL A 48 1.03 -6.35 7.73
N ARG A 49 2.18 -6.36 8.41
CA ARG A 49 2.81 -7.58 8.91
C ARG A 49 2.15 -8.02 10.21
N THR A 50 2.64 -9.13 10.77
CA THR A 50 2.13 -9.67 12.04
C THR A 50 2.26 -8.69 13.20
N ASP A 51 3.39 -7.97 13.29
CA ASP A 51 3.72 -7.13 14.45
C ASP A 51 3.71 -5.62 14.14
N ASP A 52 3.79 -5.24 12.87
CA ASP A 52 3.93 -3.85 12.43
C ASP A 52 3.25 -3.58 11.09
N VAL A 53 3.15 -2.29 10.75
CA VAL A 53 2.82 -1.84 9.40
C VAL A 53 4.05 -1.16 8.83
N VAL A 54 4.40 -1.51 7.60
CA VAL A 54 5.53 -0.90 6.90
C VAL A 54 5.15 -0.37 5.55
N HIS A 55 5.93 0.58 5.06
CA HIS A 55 5.84 1.08 3.70
C HIS A 55 7.21 1.43 3.15
N ALA A 56 7.32 1.52 1.83
CA ALA A 56 8.53 1.95 1.14
C ALA A 56 8.16 2.57 -0.21
N SER A 57 8.89 3.61 -0.61
CA SER A 57 8.70 4.21 -1.93
C SER A 57 9.06 3.19 -3.03
N GLU A 58 8.22 3.10 -4.06
CA GLU A 58 8.52 2.23 -5.21
C GLU A 58 9.79 2.65 -5.97
N ASN A 59 10.18 3.92 -5.85
CA ASN A 59 11.39 4.48 -6.49
C ASN A 59 12.64 4.40 -5.60
N THR A 60 12.66 3.54 -4.58
CA THR A 60 13.88 3.35 -3.78
C THR A 60 15.06 2.87 -4.66
N PRO A 61 16.30 3.36 -4.43
CA PRO A 61 17.50 2.85 -5.10
C PRO A 61 17.67 1.33 -4.97
N PHE A 62 17.16 0.72 -3.89
CA PHE A 62 17.19 -0.73 -3.71
C PHE A 62 16.45 -1.46 -4.83
N GLY A 63 15.31 -0.94 -5.28
CA GLY A 63 14.53 -1.52 -6.38
C GLY A 63 15.35 -1.62 -7.66
N ALA A 64 16.17 -0.61 -7.96
CA ALA A 64 17.05 -0.59 -9.14
C ALA A 64 18.14 -1.67 -9.09
N SER A 65 18.51 -2.14 -7.88
CA SER A 65 19.47 -3.23 -7.69
C SER A 65 18.86 -4.61 -7.97
N LEU A 66 17.53 -4.76 -7.86
CA LEU A 66 16.81 -6.00 -8.14
C LEU A 66 16.77 -6.33 -9.65
N GLU A 67 16.51 -7.59 -9.97
CA GLU A 67 16.28 -8.05 -11.35
C GLU A 67 15.04 -7.40 -11.96
N SER A 68 13.95 -7.30 -11.19
CA SER A 68 12.68 -6.66 -11.59
C SER A 68 12.78 -5.14 -11.77
N LYS A 69 13.87 -4.51 -11.31
CA LYS A 69 14.07 -3.04 -11.26
C LYS A 69 13.05 -2.26 -10.44
N VAL A 70 12.16 -2.97 -9.76
CA VAL A 70 11.13 -2.42 -8.87
C VAL A 70 11.00 -3.33 -7.66
N ILE A 71 10.70 -2.73 -6.51
CA ILE A 71 10.35 -3.50 -5.31
C ILE A 71 8.97 -4.15 -5.45
N LYS A 72 8.75 -5.21 -4.68
CA LYS A 72 7.48 -5.91 -4.49
C LYS A 72 7.13 -5.94 -3.01
N HIS A 73 5.87 -6.21 -2.67
CA HIS A 73 5.46 -6.36 -1.27
C HIS A 73 6.20 -7.49 -0.54
N SER A 74 6.66 -8.51 -1.26
CA SER A 74 7.51 -9.57 -0.69
C SER A 74 8.87 -9.04 -0.23
N ASN A 75 9.43 -8.01 -0.87
CA ASN A 75 10.64 -7.34 -0.39
C ASN A 75 10.39 -6.64 0.95
N LEU A 76 9.19 -6.09 1.15
CA LEU A 76 8.78 -5.50 2.44
C LEU A 76 8.60 -6.56 3.53
N THR A 77 8.58 -7.85 3.23
CA THR A 77 8.35 -8.92 4.24
C THR A 77 9.49 -9.93 4.32
N GLY A 78 10.49 -9.85 3.43
CA GLY A 78 11.43 -10.96 3.22
C GLY A 78 10.73 -12.25 2.77
N GLY A 79 9.52 -12.13 2.19
CA GLY A 79 8.67 -13.26 1.86
C GLY A 79 7.87 -13.88 3.00
N ALA A 80 7.93 -13.34 4.22
CA ALA A 80 7.09 -13.77 5.33
C ALA A 80 5.60 -13.50 5.07
N ASN A 81 4.73 -14.14 5.86
CA ASN A 81 3.29 -13.89 5.79
C ASN A 81 2.96 -12.45 6.21
N ALA A 82 1.89 -11.91 5.65
CA ALA A 82 1.33 -10.61 5.98
C ALA A 82 -0.19 -10.70 5.95
N HIS A 83 -0.87 -9.79 6.65
CA HIS A 83 -2.32 -9.73 6.70
C HIS A 83 -2.90 -9.12 5.43
N CYS A 84 -2.36 -7.97 5.02
CA CYS A 84 -2.83 -7.24 3.84
C CYS A 84 -1.73 -6.31 3.34
N GLY A 85 -1.83 -5.85 2.10
CA GLY A 85 -0.88 -4.97 1.45
C GLY A 85 -1.49 -4.31 0.22
N GLY A 86 -0.82 -3.27 -0.26
CA GLY A 86 -1.29 -2.49 -1.39
C GLY A 86 -0.38 -1.32 -1.71
N GLU A 87 -0.94 -0.30 -2.36
CA GLU A 87 -0.22 0.92 -2.70
C GLU A 87 -0.84 2.09 -1.93
N LEU A 88 -0.02 3.09 -1.59
CA LEU A 88 -0.48 4.35 -1.02
C LEU A 88 0.24 5.55 -1.62
N LEU A 89 -0.42 6.70 -1.52
CA LEU A 89 0.13 8.02 -1.84
C LEU A 89 -0.07 8.93 -0.65
N PHE A 90 0.99 9.62 -0.25
CA PHE A 90 0.89 10.77 0.63
C PHE A 90 0.43 11.97 -0.20
N LEU A 91 -0.79 12.45 0.06
CA LEU A 91 -1.35 13.64 -0.60
C LEU A 91 -0.89 14.91 0.13
N CYS A 92 -0.78 14.82 1.45
CA CYS A 92 -0.10 15.77 2.34
C CYS A 92 0.29 15.05 3.65
N ASP A 93 0.85 15.78 4.62
CA ASP A 93 1.43 15.23 5.85
C ASP A 93 0.50 14.27 6.62
N ASN A 94 -0.81 14.50 6.58
CA ASN A 94 -1.80 13.73 7.32
C ASN A 94 -2.92 13.15 6.44
N VAL A 95 -2.83 13.20 5.11
CA VAL A 95 -3.85 12.61 4.22
C VAL A 95 -3.20 11.68 3.21
N ILE A 96 -3.73 10.47 3.12
CA ILE A 96 -3.32 9.45 2.16
C ILE A 96 -4.46 9.04 1.24
N ALA A 97 -4.09 8.58 0.04
CA ALA A 97 -4.94 7.72 -0.76
C ALA A 97 -4.35 6.31 -0.80
N LEU A 98 -5.17 5.28 -0.68
CA LEU A 98 -4.70 3.89 -0.65
C LEU A 98 -5.56 2.92 -1.47
N THR A 99 -4.87 1.95 -2.04
CA THR A 99 -5.42 0.78 -2.74
C THR A 99 -5.01 -0.48 -1.98
N GLY A 100 -5.71 -1.59 -2.22
CA GLY A 100 -5.28 -2.93 -1.82
C GLY A 100 -4.53 -3.67 -2.95
N SER A 101 -3.99 -2.94 -3.93
CA SER A 101 -3.38 -3.53 -5.13
C SER A 101 -2.06 -4.20 -4.77
N SER A 102 -2.12 -5.50 -4.51
CA SER A 102 -0.96 -6.34 -4.26
C SER A 102 -1.18 -7.71 -4.87
N GLY A 103 -0.21 -8.21 -5.65
CA GLY A 103 -0.30 -9.55 -6.25
C GLY A 103 -0.27 -10.68 -5.21
N ARG A 104 0.37 -10.45 -4.05
CA ARG A 104 0.58 -11.49 -3.03
C ARG A 104 -0.23 -11.27 -1.76
N TYR A 105 -0.41 -10.03 -1.33
CA TYR A 105 -1.02 -9.70 -0.04
C TYR A 105 -2.24 -8.80 -0.17
N GLY A 106 -2.92 -8.78 -1.32
CA GLY A 106 -4.13 -7.97 -1.48
C GLY A 106 -5.24 -8.42 -0.52
N PRO A 107 -6.21 -7.54 -0.21
CA PRO A 107 -7.40 -7.94 0.55
C PRO A 107 -8.20 -8.98 -0.25
N ASN A 108 -8.91 -9.86 0.45
CA ASN A 108 -9.73 -10.92 -0.15
C ASN A 108 -11.21 -10.54 -0.28
N SER A 109 -11.60 -9.38 0.26
CA SER A 109 -12.99 -8.91 0.26
C SER A 109 -13.08 -7.40 0.45
N ALA A 110 -14.26 -6.84 0.13
CA ALA A 110 -14.60 -5.45 0.44
C ALA A 110 -14.57 -5.15 1.94
N ALA A 111 -14.94 -6.11 2.78
CA ALA A 111 -14.90 -5.98 4.23
C ALA A 111 -13.45 -5.84 4.74
N GLU A 112 -12.54 -6.66 4.23
CA GLU A 112 -11.11 -6.61 4.59
C GLU A 112 -10.46 -5.29 4.14
N MET A 113 -10.75 -4.85 2.91
CA MET A 113 -10.28 -3.57 2.39
C MET A 113 -10.82 -2.39 3.21
N THR A 114 -12.09 -2.44 3.61
CA THR A 114 -12.69 -1.42 4.48
C THR A 114 -12.04 -1.41 5.86
N ALA A 115 -11.77 -2.59 6.43
CA ALA A 115 -11.15 -2.72 7.74
C ALA A 115 -9.73 -2.11 7.76
N VAL A 116 -8.91 -2.41 6.74
CA VAL A 116 -7.55 -1.86 6.67
C VAL A 116 -7.56 -0.34 6.46
N ALA A 117 -8.46 0.17 5.62
CA ALA A 117 -8.57 1.61 5.38
C ALA A 117 -9.03 2.37 6.65
N ARG A 118 -9.93 1.75 7.44
CA ARG A 118 -10.31 2.26 8.78
C ARG A 118 -9.17 2.20 9.79
N ALA A 119 -8.31 1.19 9.74
CA ALA A 119 -7.13 1.12 10.60
C ALA A 119 -6.16 2.28 10.32
N PHE A 120 -5.87 2.56 9.05
CA PHE A 120 -5.09 3.74 8.66
C PHE A 120 -5.76 5.04 9.14
N ARG A 121 -7.09 5.15 9.01
CA ARG A 121 -7.85 6.30 9.53
C ARG A 121 -7.71 6.44 11.05
N ALA A 122 -7.84 5.33 11.78
CA ALA A 122 -7.71 5.28 13.23
C ALA A 122 -6.28 5.61 13.71
N SER A 123 -5.26 5.34 12.89
CA SER A 123 -3.88 5.77 13.15
C SER A 123 -3.64 7.28 12.96
N GLY A 124 -4.68 8.09 12.71
CA GLY A 124 -4.59 9.54 12.68
C GLY A 124 -4.48 10.16 11.29
N TYR A 125 -4.64 9.39 10.21
CA TYR A 125 -4.64 9.93 8.84
C TYR A 125 -6.05 10.23 8.33
N GLY A 126 -6.14 11.14 7.39
CA GLY A 126 -7.25 11.25 6.44
C GLY A 126 -7.05 10.20 5.36
N VAL A 127 -8.10 9.46 5.02
CA VAL A 127 -7.95 8.32 4.13
C VAL A 127 -8.96 8.38 3.00
N TRP A 128 -8.44 8.40 1.79
CA TRP A 128 -9.17 8.11 0.56
C TRP A 128 -8.89 6.66 0.16
N SER A 129 -9.93 5.83 0.02
CA SER A 129 -9.81 4.43 -0.37
C SER A 129 -10.42 4.17 -1.73
N TYR A 130 -9.70 3.45 -2.58
CA TYR A 130 -10.23 2.98 -3.86
C TYR A 130 -11.18 1.78 -3.69
N GLY A 131 -11.11 1.07 -2.56
CA GLY A 131 -11.99 -0.04 -2.23
C GLY A 131 -11.65 -1.35 -2.97
N PHE A 132 -12.65 -2.21 -3.08
CA PHE A 132 -12.54 -3.56 -3.63
C PHE A 132 -13.71 -3.85 -4.57
N SER A 133 -13.41 -4.51 -5.68
CA SER A 133 -14.39 -4.98 -6.66
C SER A 133 -14.81 -6.40 -6.31
N GLU A 134 -16.06 -6.59 -5.90
CA GLU A 134 -16.63 -7.93 -5.69
C GLU A 134 -16.92 -8.66 -7.01
N GLU A 135 -17.02 -7.93 -8.13
CA GLU A 135 -17.19 -8.53 -9.45
C GLU A 135 -15.92 -9.25 -9.91
N THR A 136 -14.78 -8.58 -9.78
CA THR A 136 -13.48 -9.12 -10.20
C THR A 136 -12.72 -9.81 -9.07
N MET A 137 -13.23 -9.73 -7.84
CA MET A 137 -12.59 -10.21 -6.62
C MET A 137 -11.16 -9.66 -6.45
N THR A 138 -10.98 -8.37 -6.75
CA THR A 138 -9.69 -7.67 -6.65
C THR A 138 -9.86 -6.27 -6.07
N ALA A 139 -8.84 -5.77 -5.39
CA ALA A 139 -8.77 -4.35 -5.05
C ALA A 139 -8.70 -3.48 -6.32
N TYR A 140 -9.37 -2.32 -6.28
CA TYR A 140 -9.22 -1.31 -7.33
C TYR A 140 -7.82 -0.68 -7.27
N ARG A 141 -7.26 -0.37 -8.44
CA ARG A 141 -6.01 0.35 -8.62
C ARG A 141 -6.26 1.86 -8.68
N PHE A 142 -5.18 2.64 -8.56
CA PHE A 142 -5.25 4.07 -8.85
C PHE A 142 -5.78 4.27 -10.28
N GLY A 143 -6.76 5.17 -10.42
CA GLY A 143 -7.39 5.49 -11.70
C GLY A 143 -8.53 4.57 -12.15
N ASP A 144 -8.81 3.46 -11.46
CA ASP A 144 -9.95 2.59 -11.83
C ASP A 144 -11.32 3.27 -11.58
N LYS A 145 -11.39 4.12 -10.55
CA LYS A 145 -12.55 4.93 -10.16
C LYS A 145 -12.12 6.10 -9.27
N ASP A 146 -13.04 6.99 -8.93
CA ASP A 146 -12.79 7.98 -7.88
C ASP A 146 -12.70 7.31 -6.50
N PRO A 147 -11.73 7.70 -5.65
CA PRO A 147 -11.64 7.16 -4.30
C PRO A 147 -12.73 7.73 -3.38
N GLU A 148 -13.04 6.97 -2.33
CA GLU A 148 -14.04 7.34 -1.35
C GLU A 148 -13.38 7.70 -0.02
N TRP A 149 -13.87 8.75 0.63
CA TRP A 149 -13.39 9.14 1.95
C TRP A 149 -13.82 8.13 3.01
N VAL A 150 -12.87 7.65 3.81
CA VAL A 150 -13.13 6.75 4.92
C VAL A 150 -13.59 7.56 6.13
N GLY A 151 -14.86 7.35 6.51
CA GLY A 151 -15.49 7.90 7.71
C GLY A 151 -14.89 7.40 9.01
#